data_AF-A0A812WNC6-F1
#
_entry.id   AF-A0A812WNC6-F1
#
_cell.length_a   1.000
_cell.length_b   1.000
_cell.length_c   1.000
_cell.angle_alpha   90.00
_cell.angle_beta   90.00
_cell.angle_gamma   90.00
#
_symmetry.space_group_name_H-M   'P 1'
#
loop_
_entity.id
_entity.type
_entity.pdbx_description
1 polymer ?
#
loop_
_entity_poly.entity_id
_entity_poly.type
_entity_poly.pdbx_seq_one_letter_code
_entity_poly.pdbx_strand_id
1 'polypeptide(L)'
;MAPSCSCSVVLVLALRLCVVPARVATLDDELRFHFDCATRCAAMTPSDREAIKAMYRAAGCDVGGPGAHPVCASSMEQLCVGSCGGGQQDMATFLPGAFGPGAAPVGSEPFSLALQVHRDCAERCASEGVAVSADSGAEKAVDTLRRCGVVQLLGAYDLTALDRFQKAFDQLKSKEKAYKKLLDTKQLHDGRYQVYLPFAKPFSSRETLGVSDLVLEVLHAYFMTSGGSFGIDHVSVLTSASGSANQSLHPDVHYFKGLSVSVHTALHDIPSSLGPTYFCPCTGESLTREDWPASAAIKMRQGCTCDPG
;
A
#
# COMPACT_ATOMS: atom_id res chain seq x y z
N MET A 1 -16.82 -33.52 27.65
CA MET A 1 -17.36 -33.43 26.28
C MET A 1 -17.35 -31.97 25.88
N ALA A 2 -16.40 -31.57 25.03
CA ALA A 2 -16.32 -30.20 24.55
C ALA A 2 -17.32 -30.01 23.39
N PRO A 3 -18.03 -28.87 23.31
CA PRO A 3 -18.97 -28.64 22.23
C PRO A 3 -18.19 -28.39 20.93
N SER A 4 -18.48 -29.21 19.91
CA SER A 4 -18.05 -28.97 18.55
C SER A 4 -18.87 -27.82 17.97
N CYS A 5 -18.27 -26.65 17.79
CA CYS A 5 -18.84 -25.60 16.95
C CYS A 5 -18.59 -25.96 15.49
N SER A 6 -19.64 -26.42 14.81
CA SER A 6 -19.71 -26.50 13.36
C SER A 6 -20.34 -25.20 12.86
N CYS A 7 -19.61 -24.42 12.06
CA CYS A 7 -20.14 -23.22 11.41
C CYS A 7 -20.28 -23.49 9.91
N SER A 8 -21.51 -23.48 9.42
CA SER A 8 -21.85 -23.47 8.00
C SER A 8 -21.59 -22.08 7.39
N VAL A 9 -21.18 -22.10 6.13
CA VAL A 9 -20.37 -21.10 5.43
C VAL A 9 -21.18 -20.35 4.38
N VAL A 10 -21.07 -19.01 4.34
CA VAL A 10 -21.47 -18.16 3.20
C VAL A 10 -20.40 -17.07 3.01
N LEU A 11 -20.06 -16.77 1.75
CA LEU A 11 -18.92 -15.97 1.30
C LEU A 11 -19.36 -14.53 0.95
N VAL A 12 -18.87 -13.51 1.66
CA VAL A 12 -18.92 -12.09 1.21
C VAL A 12 -17.65 -11.37 1.65
N LEU A 13 -16.81 -10.98 0.69
CA LEU A 13 -15.63 -10.16 0.97
C LEU A 13 -16.10 -8.71 1.25
N ALA A 14 -16.19 -8.32 2.52
CA ALA A 14 -16.62 -6.99 2.93
C ALA A 14 -15.42 -6.02 2.97
N LEU A 15 -15.08 -5.42 1.83
CA LEU A 15 -14.20 -4.24 1.80
C LEU A 15 -15.02 -3.01 2.22
N ARG A 16 -14.62 -2.38 3.33
CA ARG A 16 -15.14 -1.07 3.71
C ARG A 16 -14.11 -0.03 3.32
N LEU A 17 -14.52 0.87 2.41
CA LEU A 17 -13.73 2.04 2.08
C LEU A 17 -13.79 3.01 3.25
N CYS A 18 -12.63 3.46 3.73
CA CYS A 18 -12.60 4.60 4.62
C CYS A 18 -12.75 5.85 3.78
N VAL A 19 -13.95 6.42 3.79
CA VAL A 19 -14.08 7.84 3.50
C VAL A 19 -13.49 8.53 4.71
N VAL A 20 -12.37 9.23 4.56
CA VAL A 20 -11.91 10.16 5.61
C VAL A 20 -13.08 11.10 5.83
N PRO A 21 -13.77 11.07 6.99
CA PRO A 21 -14.97 11.87 7.15
C PRO A 21 -14.62 13.33 6.90
N ALA A 22 -15.54 14.07 6.26
CA ALA A 22 -15.43 15.51 6.03
C ALA A 22 -15.14 16.34 7.31
N ARG A 23 -15.16 15.70 8.48
CA ARG A 23 -14.62 16.17 9.76
C ARG A 23 -13.10 16.05 9.89
N VAL A 24 -12.34 16.34 8.84
CA VAL A 24 -11.03 17.00 9.05
C VAL A 24 -11.33 18.46 9.42
N ALA A 25 -12.01 18.65 10.55
CA ALA A 25 -12.50 19.96 11.00
C ALA A 25 -11.38 20.85 11.53
N THR A 26 -10.18 20.29 11.70
CA THR A 26 -8.92 21.00 11.82
C THR A 26 -7.88 20.24 11.02
N LEU A 27 -7.40 20.85 9.93
CA LEU A 27 -6.14 20.48 9.30
C LEU A 27 -5.08 20.52 10.39
N ASP A 28 -4.65 19.36 10.89
CA ASP A 28 -3.60 19.34 11.91
C ASP A 28 -2.27 19.82 11.31
N ASP A 29 -1.43 20.39 12.17
CA ASP A 29 -0.13 20.94 11.76
C ASP A 29 0.77 19.86 11.15
N GLU A 30 0.54 18.59 11.50
CA GLU A 30 1.23 17.43 10.95
C GLU A 30 0.91 17.22 9.46
N LEU A 31 -0.36 17.21 9.06
CA LEU A 31 -0.73 17.07 7.65
C LEU A 31 -0.22 18.25 6.82
N ARG A 32 -0.23 19.47 7.38
CA ARG A 32 0.34 20.66 6.74
C ARG A 32 1.85 20.52 6.55
N PHE A 33 2.57 20.11 7.60
CA PHE A 33 4.01 19.86 7.53
C PHE A 33 4.36 18.84 6.44
N HIS A 34 3.64 17.71 6.40
CA HIS A 34 3.83 16.68 5.40
C HIS A 34 3.49 17.14 3.99
N PHE A 35 2.48 18.00 3.83
CA PHE A 35 2.17 18.62 2.56
C PHE A 35 3.25 19.60 2.10
N ASP A 36 3.79 20.41 3.01
CA ASP A 36 4.88 21.33 2.71
C ASP A 36 6.13 20.57 2.27
N CYS A 37 6.48 19.48 2.98
CA CYS A 37 7.53 18.56 2.58
C CYS A 37 7.33 18.07 1.14
N ALA A 38 6.16 17.51 0.84
CA ALA A 38 5.89 17.00 -0.50
C ALA A 38 5.93 18.13 -1.55
N THR A 39 5.28 19.25 -1.31
CA THR A 39 5.27 20.37 -2.28
C THR A 39 6.67 20.87 -2.61
N ARG A 40 7.54 20.99 -1.60
CA ARG A 40 8.95 21.36 -1.80
C ARG A 40 9.72 20.30 -2.56
N CYS A 41 9.51 19.01 -2.24
CA CYS A 41 10.13 17.91 -2.99
C CYS A 41 9.69 17.86 -4.46
N ALA A 42 8.43 18.16 -4.75
CA ALA A 42 7.94 18.26 -6.14
C ALA A 42 8.55 19.47 -6.89
N ALA A 43 9.02 20.48 -6.16
CA ALA A 43 9.65 21.69 -6.65
C ALA A 43 11.20 21.64 -6.65
N MET A 44 11.81 20.47 -6.41
CA MET A 44 13.27 20.32 -6.44
C MET A 44 13.89 20.89 -7.70
N THR A 45 14.92 21.72 -7.50
CA THR A 45 15.71 22.31 -8.57
C THR A 45 16.60 21.26 -9.24
N PRO A 46 17.17 21.54 -10.43
CA PRO A 46 18.16 20.66 -11.04
C PRO A 46 19.35 20.34 -10.11
N SER A 47 19.80 21.33 -9.32
CA SER A 47 20.89 21.14 -8.36
C SER A 47 20.51 20.18 -7.24
N ASP A 48 19.31 20.31 -6.67
CA ASP A 48 18.80 19.40 -5.63
C ASP A 48 18.73 17.95 -6.16
N ARG A 49 18.29 17.79 -7.41
CA ARG A 49 18.22 16.48 -8.08
C ARG A 49 19.61 15.87 -8.29
N GLU A 50 20.63 16.65 -8.63
CA GLU A 50 22.00 16.15 -8.73
C GLU A 50 22.57 15.72 -7.36
N ALA A 51 22.23 16.42 -6.28
CA ALA A 51 22.61 16.02 -4.93
C ALA A 51 22.02 14.64 -4.56
N ILE A 52 20.74 14.43 -4.86
CA ILE A 52 20.10 13.12 -4.67
C ILE A 52 20.74 12.07 -5.58
N LYS A 53 20.99 12.35 -6.86
CA LYS A 53 21.71 11.41 -7.76
C LYS A 53 23.08 11.02 -7.22
N ALA A 54 23.81 11.95 -6.60
CA ALA A 54 25.09 11.62 -5.97
C ALA A 54 24.93 10.60 -4.83
N MET A 55 23.85 10.70 -4.04
CA MET A 55 23.50 9.66 -3.06
C MET A 55 23.19 8.31 -3.69
N TYR A 56 22.45 8.27 -4.82
CA TYR A 56 22.21 7.01 -5.55
C TYR A 56 23.53 6.36 -5.96
N ARG A 57 24.44 7.15 -6.55
CA ARG A 57 25.76 6.67 -6.96
C ARG A 57 26.56 6.15 -5.75
N ALA A 58 26.55 6.88 -4.64
CA ALA A 58 27.22 6.47 -3.40
C ALA A 58 26.62 5.20 -2.79
N ALA A 59 25.32 4.98 -2.95
CA ALA A 59 24.62 3.75 -2.55
C ALA A 59 24.82 2.58 -3.53
N GLY A 60 25.60 2.76 -4.60
CA GLY A 60 25.84 1.74 -5.62
C GLY A 60 24.64 1.48 -6.54
N CYS A 61 23.74 2.45 -6.68
CA CYS A 61 22.63 2.38 -7.63
C CYS A 61 23.14 2.70 -9.03
N ASP A 62 23.52 1.68 -9.80
CA ASP A 62 23.86 1.86 -11.21
C ASP A 62 22.59 2.14 -12.03
N VAL A 63 22.69 3.11 -12.95
CA VAL A 63 21.57 3.57 -13.81
C VAL A 63 21.09 2.46 -14.78
N GLY A 64 21.78 1.32 -14.85
CA GLY A 64 21.44 0.18 -15.70
C GLY A 64 21.19 -1.14 -14.96
N GLY A 65 21.19 -1.14 -13.63
CA GLY A 65 20.92 -2.33 -12.83
C GLY A 65 20.30 -1.94 -11.50
N PRO A 66 19.09 -2.40 -11.15
CA PRO A 66 18.52 -2.14 -9.84
C PRO A 66 19.41 -2.85 -8.82
N GLY A 67 20.33 -2.11 -8.19
CA GLY A 67 21.06 -2.59 -7.03
C GLY A 67 20.08 -3.01 -5.94
N ALA A 68 20.48 -3.94 -5.07
CA ALA A 68 19.63 -4.47 -4.00
C ALA A 68 19.26 -3.43 -2.92
N HIS A 69 19.74 -2.19 -3.03
CA HIS A 69 19.49 -1.14 -2.05
C HIS A 69 18.12 -0.47 -2.33
N PRO A 70 17.24 -0.30 -1.32
CA PRO A 70 15.91 0.27 -1.50
C PRO A 70 15.91 1.63 -2.21
N VAL A 71 16.91 2.47 -1.93
CA VAL A 71 17.14 3.77 -2.60
C VAL A 71 17.16 3.65 -4.13
N CYS A 72 17.68 2.55 -4.68
CA CYS A 72 17.83 2.38 -6.12
C CYS A 72 16.50 2.21 -6.85
N ALA A 73 15.46 1.79 -6.14
CA ALA A 73 14.11 1.69 -6.68
C ALA A 73 13.32 2.99 -6.50
N SER A 74 13.79 3.97 -5.71
CA SER A 74 13.01 5.17 -5.44
C SER A 74 13.11 6.14 -6.62
N SER A 75 12.11 7.02 -6.77
CA SER A 75 12.33 8.31 -7.44
C SER A 75 12.95 9.31 -6.46
N MET A 76 13.55 10.38 -7.00
CA MET A 76 14.21 11.40 -6.19
C MET A 76 13.22 12.10 -5.25
N GLU A 77 12.01 12.37 -5.75
CA GLU A 77 10.92 12.98 -5.00
C GLU A 77 10.53 12.13 -3.79
N GLN A 78 10.53 10.80 -3.94
CA GLN A 78 10.17 9.87 -2.88
C GLN A 78 11.22 9.85 -1.76
N LEU A 79 12.51 9.90 -2.11
CA LEU A 79 13.57 10.01 -1.11
C LEU A 79 13.58 11.36 -0.40
N CYS A 80 13.32 12.44 -1.15
CA CYS A 80 13.15 13.77 -0.56
C CYS A 80 12.01 13.76 0.46
N VAL A 81 10.85 13.20 0.10
CA VAL A 81 9.68 13.11 0.97
C VAL A 81 9.96 12.26 2.20
N GLY A 82 10.58 11.10 2.03
CA GLY A 82 10.96 10.25 3.16
C GLY A 82 11.93 10.94 4.13
N SER A 83 12.91 11.67 3.59
CA SER A 83 13.90 12.41 4.40
C SER A 83 13.28 13.59 5.16
N CYS A 84 12.39 14.33 4.48
CA CYS A 84 11.69 15.47 5.07
C CYS A 84 10.66 15.04 6.12
N GLY A 85 9.78 14.10 5.78
CA GLY A 85 8.73 13.62 6.66
C GLY A 85 9.25 12.87 7.89
N GLY A 86 10.39 12.20 7.76
CA GLY A 86 11.06 11.52 8.88
C GLY A 86 11.85 12.44 9.81
N GLY A 87 12.05 13.72 9.45
CA GLY A 87 12.83 14.67 10.23
C GLY A 87 14.30 14.28 10.43
N GLN A 88 14.84 13.42 9.57
CA GLN A 88 16.16 12.79 9.77
C GLN A 88 17.33 13.66 9.29
N GLN A 89 17.04 14.74 8.56
CA GLN A 89 18.06 15.57 7.92
C GLN A 89 17.65 17.05 7.90
N ASP A 90 18.63 17.93 8.03
CA ASP A 90 18.43 19.35 7.74
C ASP A 90 18.22 19.53 6.23
N MET A 91 16.95 19.62 5.84
CA MET A 91 16.55 19.73 4.44
C MET A 91 17.04 21.02 3.78
N ALA A 92 17.22 22.11 4.52
CA ALA A 92 17.71 23.38 3.96
C ALA A 92 19.20 23.28 3.58
N THR A 93 19.97 22.51 4.35
CA THR A 93 21.37 22.19 4.01
C THR A 93 21.44 21.13 2.91
N PHE A 94 20.56 20.13 2.94
CA PHE A 94 20.59 19.01 2.00
C PHE A 94 20.11 19.41 0.59
N LEU A 95 18.96 20.06 0.50
CA LEU A 95 18.27 20.46 -0.74
C LEU A 95 17.94 21.96 -0.69
N PRO A 96 18.96 22.84 -0.74
CA PRO A 96 18.80 24.27 -0.52
C PRO A 96 17.91 24.96 -1.56
N GLY A 97 17.76 24.42 -2.77
CA GLY A 97 16.87 24.98 -3.78
C GLY A 97 15.39 24.83 -3.40
N ALA A 98 15.02 23.69 -2.81
CA ALA A 98 13.65 23.39 -2.39
C ALA A 98 13.32 23.83 -0.95
N PHE A 99 14.31 23.89 -0.06
CA PHE A 99 14.10 24.13 1.38
C PHE A 99 14.88 25.30 1.96
N GLY A 100 15.81 25.91 1.22
CA GLY A 100 16.65 27.01 1.70
C GLY A 100 15.95 28.38 1.70
N PRO A 101 16.66 29.45 2.13
CA PRO A 101 16.10 30.80 2.28
C PRO A 101 15.51 31.42 1.00
N GLY A 102 15.93 30.94 -0.18
CA GLY A 102 15.41 31.39 -1.48
C GLY A 102 14.29 30.53 -2.06
N ALA A 103 13.87 29.48 -1.36
CA ALA A 103 12.81 28.59 -1.84
C ALA A 103 11.46 29.32 -1.83
N ALA A 104 10.65 29.07 -2.87
CA ALA A 104 9.30 29.64 -2.96
C ALA A 104 8.46 29.24 -1.72
N PRO A 105 7.67 30.17 -1.16
CA PRO A 105 6.77 29.83 -0.06
C PRO A 105 5.72 28.82 -0.53
N VAL A 106 5.42 27.83 0.30
CA VAL A 106 4.27 26.95 0.09
C VAL A 106 3.04 27.71 0.57
N GLY A 107 2.24 28.22 -0.37
CA GLY A 107 1.00 28.92 -0.05
C GLY A 107 -0.07 27.98 0.51
N SER A 108 -1.00 28.52 1.30
CA SER A 108 -2.15 27.77 1.84
C SER A 108 -3.21 27.41 0.78
N GLU A 109 -3.27 28.16 -0.33
CA GLU A 109 -4.18 27.91 -1.45
C GLU A 109 -3.85 26.60 -2.20
N PRO A 110 -2.58 26.36 -2.63
CA PRO A 110 -2.15 25.07 -3.17
C PRO A 110 -2.52 23.87 -2.28
N PHE A 111 -2.38 24.02 -0.96
CA PHE A 111 -2.75 22.97 -0.01
C PHE A 111 -4.24 22.67 0.00
N SER A 112 -5.06 23.72 0.10
CA SER A 112 -6.51 23.58 0.16
C SER A 112 -7.06 22.94 -1.13
N LEU A 113 -6.52 23.35 -2.28
CA LEU A 113 -6.89 22.77 -3.57
C LEU A 113 -6.46 21.30 -3.68
N ALA A 114 -5.21 20.96 -3.37
CA ALA A 114 -4.73 19.59 -3.47
C ALA A 114 -5.48 18.64 -2.52
N LEU A 115 -5.83 19.12 -1.32
CA LEU A 115 -6.67 18.36 -0.40
C LEU A 115 -8.10 18.19 -0.93
N GLN A 116 -8.68 19.24 -1.54
CA GLN A 116 -10.00 19.14 -2.16
C GLN A 116 -9.99 18.11 -3.30
N VAL A 117 -8.99 18.14 -4.18
CA VAL A 117 -8.82 17.16 -5.26
C VAL A 117 -8.74 15.73 -4.71
N HIS A 118 -7.98 15.51 -3.63
CA HIS A 118 -7.93 14.20 -2.98
C HIS A 118 -9.29 13.80 -2.41
N ARG A 119 -10.00 14.70 -1.71
CA ARG A 119 -11.33 14.44 -1.15
C ARG A 119 -12.34 14.09 -2.23
N ASP A 120 -12.40 14.86 -3.30
CA ASP A 120 -13.30 14.62 -4.43
C ASP A 120 -13.03 13.24 -5.04
N CYS A 121 -11.76 12.85 -5.17
CA CYS A 121 -11.38 11.53 -5.63
C CYS A 121 -11.82 10.42 -4.66
N ALA A 122 -11.55 10.59 -3.37
CA ALA A 122 -11.90 9.61 -2.35
C ALA A 122 -13.42 9.42 -2.21
N GLU A 123 -14.18 10.52 -2.22
CA GLU A 123 -15.64 10.51 -2.23
C GLU A 123 -16.19 9.82 -3.48
N ARG A 124 -15.62 10.10 -4.65
CA ARG A 124 -15.99 9.42 -5.90
C ARG A 124 -15.75 7.92 -5.79
N CYS A 125 -14.55 7.49 -5.38
CA CYS A 125 -14.22 6.07 -5.21
C CYS A 125 -15.10 5.37 -4.17
N ALA A 126 -15.49 6.06 -3.10
CA ALA A 126 -16.43 5.54 -2.12
C ALA A 126 -17.85 5.39 -2.66
N SER A 127 -18.33 6.39 -3.40
CA SER A 127 -19.69 6.42 -3.95
C SER A 127 -19.91 5.41 -5.08
N GLU A 128 -18.94 5.27 -5.99
CA GLU A 128 -19.00 4.33 -7.11
C GLU A 128 -18.64 2.90 -6.68
N GLY A 129 -17.94 2.76 -5.55
CA GLY A 129 -17.36 1.51 -5.08
C GLY A 129 -16.07 1.14 -5.83
N VAL A 130 -15.30 0.23 -5.23
CA VAL A 130 -14.05 -0.29 -5.82
C VAL A 130 -14.18 -1.75 -6.27
N ALA A 131 -15.40 -2.29 -6.23
CA ALA A 131 -15.68 -3.68 -6.59
C ALA A 131 -15.87 -3.84 -8.10
N VAL A 132 -15.13 -4.79 -8.67
CA VAL A 132 -15.15 -5.14 -10.08
C VAL A 132 -15.38 -6.65 -10.18
N SER A 133 -16.44 -7.05 -10.88
CA SER A 133 -16.71 -8.46 -11.17
C SER A 133 -15.74 -9.01 -12.20
N ALA A 134 -15.47 -10.32 -12.16
CA ALA A 134 -14.64 -10.98 -13.16
C ALA A 134 -15.14 -10.74 -14.60
N ASP A 135 -16.45 -10.68 -14.82
CA ASP A 135 -17.07 -10.43 -16.13
C ASP A 135 -16.81 -9.02 -16.67
N SER A 136 -16.42 -8.07 -15.82
CA SER A 136 -16.08 -6.70 -16.24
C SER A 136 -14.69 -6.60 -16.89
N GLY A 137 -13.86 -7.64 -16.78
CA GLY A 137 -12.52 -7.71 -17.36
C GLY A 137 -11.43 -6.93 -16.61
N ALA A 138 -10.19 -7.19 -16.99
CA ALA A 138 -9.00 -6.61 -16.36
C ALA A 138 -8.86 -5.09 -16.57
N GLU A 139 -9.34 -4.56 -17.69
CA GLU A 139 -9.22 -3.13 -18.02
C GLU A 139 -9.91 -2.24 -16.98
N LYS A 140 -11.17 -2.55 -16.64
CA LYS A 140 -11.93 -1.81 -15.61
C LYS A 140 -11.28 -1.95 -14.23
N ALA A 141 -10.74 -3.12 -13.92
CA ALA A 141 -10.04 -3.36 -12.66
C ALA A 141 -8.76 -2.53 -12.55
N VAL A 142 -7.98 -2.42 -13.64
CA VAL A 142 -6.77 -1.58 -13.69
C VAL A 142 -7.12 -0.10 -13.61
N ASP A 143 -8.16 0.36 -14.33
CA ASP A 143 -8.63 1.74 -14.23
C ASP A 143 -9.04 2.09 -12.78
N THR A 144 -9.82 1.21 -12.15
CA THR A 144 -10.22 1.36 -10.74
C THR A 144 -9.01 1.38 -9.81
N LEU A 145 -8.06 0.46 -10.01
CA LEU A 145 -6.83 0.38 -9.20
C LEU A 145 -5.99 1.66 -9.33
N ARG A 146 -5.79 2.18 -10.54
CA ARG A 146 -5.01 3.42 -10.78
C ARG A 146 -5.69 4.64 -10.17
N ARG A 147 -6.99 4.76 -10.37
CA ARG A 147 -7.78 5.90 -9.89
C ARG A 147 -7.93 5.90 -8.37
N CYS A 148 -8.34 4.77 -7.81
CA CYS A 148 -8.69 4.66 -6.40
C CYS A 148 -7.54 4.14 -5.53
N GLY A 149 -6.45 3.66 -6.11
CA GLY A 149 -5.34 3.02 -5.37
C GLY A 149 -5.70 1.64 -4.81
N VAL A 150 -6.91 1.15 -5.02
CA VAL A 150 -7.42 -0.15 -4.56
C VAL A 150 -8.52 -0.63 -5.50
N VAL A 151 -8.59 -1.95 -5.71
CA VAL A 151 -9.68 -2.62 -6.41
C VAL A 151 -10.04 -3.92 -5.70
N GLN A 152 -11.33 -4.19 -5.59
CA GLN A 152 -11.87 -5.46 -5.12
C GLN A 152 -12.27 -6.32 -6.31
N LEU A 153 -11.62 -7.46 -6.51
CA LEU A 153 -11.95 -8.37 -7.60
C LEU A 153 -12.93 -9.44 -7.12
N LEU A 154 -14.21 -9.30 -7.48
CA LEU A 154 -15.27 -10.25 -7.10
C LEU A 154 -15.19 -11.51 -7.97
N GLY A 155 -15.19 -12.68 -7.32
CA GLY A 155 -15.10 -13.97 -8.01
C GLY A 155 -13.72 -14.27 -8.60
N ALA A 156 -12.70 -13.48 -8.26
CA ALA A 156 -11.35 -13.63 -8.81
C ALA A 156 -10.50 -14.67 -8.07
N TYR A 157 -11.07 -15.45 -7.16
CA TYR A 157 -10.35 -16.45 -6.39
C TYR A 157 -11.04 -17.81 -6.49
N ASP A 158 -10.28 -18.84 -6.83
CA ASP A 158 -10.77 -20.21 -6.93
C ASP A 158 -10.87 -20.84 -5.52
N LEU A 159 -12.08 -21.22 -5.11
CA LEU A 159 -12.34 -21.87 -3.82
C LEU A 159 -11.60 -23.21 -3.69
N THR A 160 -11.36 -23.91 -4.80
CA THR A 160 -10.58 -25.15 -4.81
C THR A 160 -9.09 -24.87 -4.55
N ALA A 161 -8.59 -23.76 -5.09
CA ALA A 161 -7.24 -23.30 -4.77
C ALA A 161 -7.13 -22.83 -3.31
N LEU A 162 -8.17 -22.22 -2.75
CA LEU A 162 -8.18 -21.86 -1.33
C LEU A 162 -8.06 -23.09 -0.42
N ASP A 163 -8.79 -24.16 -0.71
CA ASP A 163 -8.71 -25.42 0.03
C ASP A 163 -7.30 -26.06 -0.08
N ARG A 164 -6.70 -26.03 -1.28
CA ARG A 164 -5.31 -26.48 -1.48
C ARG A 164 -4.31 -25.65 -0.68
N PHE A 165 -4.47 -24.32 -0.69
CA PHE A 165 -3.65 -23.41 0.11
C PHE A 165 -3.78 -23.74 1.60
N GLN A 166 -5.01 -23.85 2.10
CA GLN A 166 -5.29 -24.14 3.51
C GLN A 166 -4.65 -25.46 3.95
N LYS A 167 -4.82 -26.53 3.16
CA LYS A 167 -4.16 -27.83 3.41
C LYS A 167 -2.65 -27.72 3.43
N ALA A 168 -2.05 -27.00 2.49
CA ALA A 168 -0.61 -26.78 2.47
C ALA A 168 -0.13 -25.99 3.69
N PHE A 169 -0.89 -24.98 4.11
CA PHE A 169 -0.59 -24.17 5.28
C PHE A 169 -0.74 -24.96 6.58
N ASP A 170 -1.76 -25.79 6.72
CA ASP A 170 -1.94 -26.67 7.88
C ASP A 170 -0.85 -27.73 7.99
N GLN A 171 -0.37 -28.26 6.85
CA GLN A 171 0.81 -29.13 6.80
C GLN A 171 2.09 -28.40 7.19
N LEU A 172 2.22 -27.10 6.91
CA LEU A 172 3.33 -26.29 7.40
C LEU A 172 3.22 -26.08 8.92
N LYS A 173 2.02 -25.74 9.43
CA LYS A 173 1.75 -25.55 10.86
C LYS A 173 2.04 -26.80 11.68
N SER A 174 1.70 -28.00 11.16
CA SER A 174 1.99 -29.26 11.85
C SER A 174 3.48 -29.56 11.97
N LYS A 175 4.33 -28.92 11.15
CA LYS A 175 5.79 -28.96 11.26
C LYS A 175 6.29 -27.84 12.17
N GLU A 176 6.00 -27.94 13.47
CA GLU A 176 6.19 -26.88 14.48
C GLU A 176 7.53 -26.13 14.35
N LYS A 177 8.66 -26.85 14.23
CA LYS A 177 9.99 -26.23 14.10
C LYS A 177 10.15 -25.39 12.82
N ALA A 178 9.61 -25.87 11.70
CA ALA A 178 9.67 -25.15 10.42
C ALA A 178 8.75 -23.93 10.45
N TYR A 179 7.52 -24.10 10.94
CA TYR A 179 6.56 -23.01 11.11
C TYR A 179 7.11 -21.90 12.00
N LYS A 180 7.67 -22.24 13.17
CA LYS A 180 8.21 -21.27 14.13
C LYS A 180 9.37 -20.44 13.56
N LYS A 181 10.14 -20.97 12.60
CA LYS A 181 11.20 -20.23 11.91
C LYS A 181 10.65 -19.13 10.98
N LEU A 182 9.45 -19.34 10.45
CA LEU A 182 8.79 -18.46 9.48
C LEU A 182 7.81 -17.48 10.15
N LEU A 183 7.41 -17.79 11.38
CA LEU A 183 6.52 -16.98 12.19
C LEU A 183 7.23 -15.71 12.69
N ASP A 184 6.63 -14.58 12.38
CA ASP A 184 7.01 -13.26 12.85
C ASP A 184 5.89 -12.68 13.71
N THR A 185 6.21 -12.49 14.98
CA THR A 185 5.31 -11.94 16.02
C THR A 185 5.70 -10.52 16.42
N LYS A 186 6.73 -9.95 15.79
CA LYS A 186 7.33 -8.69 16.23
C LYS A 186 6.94 -7.51 15.34
N GLN A 187 6.76 -7.73 14.03
CA GLN A 187 6.58 -6.62 13.08
C GLN A 187 5.16 -6.02 13.08
N LEU A 188 4.12 -6.82 13.31
CA LEU A 188 2.74 -6.35 13.09
C LEU A 188 2.08 -5.69 14.31
N HIS A 189 2.72 -5.77 15.49
CA HIS A 189 2.25 -5.26 16.79
C HIS A 189 0.83 -5.76 17.18
N ASP A 190 0.38 -5.43 18.40
CA ASP A 190 -1.02 -5.57 18.87
C ASP A 190 -1.70 -6.95 18.63
N GLY A 191 -0.97 -8.03 18.90
CA GLY A 191 -1.50 -9.40 18.80
C GLY A 191 -1.66 -9.92 17.37
N ARG A 192 -1.13 -9.20 16.38
CA ARG A 192 -1.03 -9.64 14.99
C ARG A 192 0.29 -10.35 14.76
N TYR A 193 0.28 -11.35 13.89
CA TYR A 193 1.47 -12.06 13.48
C TYR A 193 1.36 -12.47 12.01
N GLN A 194 2.52 -12.74 11.42
CA GLN A 194 2.59 -13.19 10.04
C GLN A 194 3.49 -14.40 9.90
N VAL A 195 3.24 -15.20 8.88
CA VAL A 195 4.09 -16.33 8.51
C VAL A 195 4.57 -16.11 7.10
N TYR A 196 5.87 -15.87 6.94
CA TYR A 196 6.49 -15.73 5.62
C TYR A 196 6.58 -17.11 4.96
N LEU A 197 5.86 -17.31 3.88
CA LEU A 197 5.83 -18.60 3.19
C LEU A 197 7.13 -18.79 2.38
N PRO A 198 7.71 -19.99 2.36
CA PRO A 198 8.91 -20.23 1.59
C PRO A 198 8.62 -20.11 0.09
N PHE A 199 9.53 -19.51 -0.67
CA PHE A 199 9.46 -19.52 -2.13
C PHE A 199 9.87 -20.89 -2.70
N ALA A 200 9.10 -21.92 -2.35
CA ALA A 200 9.24 -23.29 -2.79
C ALA A 200 7.84 -23.92 -2.90
N LYS A 201 7.72 -25.02 -3.65
CA LYS A 201 6.44 -25.75 -3.73
C LYS A 201 5.97 -26.13 -2.31
N PRO A 202 4.66 -26.00 -2.01
CA PRO A 202 3.59 -25.58 -2.93
C PRO A 202 3.41 -24.06 -3.03
N PHE A 203 3.97 -23.26 -2.12
CA PHE A 203 3.73 -21.80 -2.03
C PHE A 203 4.37 -20.95 -3.12
N SER A 204 5.27 -21.51 -3.94
CA SER A 204 5.74 -20.86 -5.16
C SER A 204 4.87 -21.13 -6.39
N SER A 205 3.82 -21.96 -6.29
CA SER A 205 2.95 -22.25 -7.43
C SER A 205 1.70 -21.37 -7.42
N ARG A 206 1.43 -20.77 -8.58
CA ARG A 206 0.22 -19.99 -8.84
C ARG A 206 -1.07 -20.74 -8.45
N GLU A 207 -1.11 -22.02 -8.78
CA GLU A 207 -2.23 -22.92 -8.50
C GLU A 207 -2.52 -23.04 -7.00
N THR A 208 -1.48 -23.07 -6.16
CA THR A 208 -1.64 -23.11 -4.70
C THR A 208 -2.03 -21.75 -4.16
N LEU A 209 -1.46 -20.66 -4.71
CA LEU A 209 -1.79 -19.30 -4.32
C LEU A 209 -3.17 -18.83 -4.80
N GLY A 210 -3.90 -19.66 -5.56
CA GLY A 210 -5.26 -19.38 -6.05
C GLY A 210 -5.42 -18.13 -6.90
N VAL A 211 -4.33 -17.66 -7.50
CA VAL A 211 -4.30 -16.46 -8.33
C VAL A 211 -4.99 -16.76 -9.67
N SER A 212 -6.19 -16.20 -9.87
CA SER A 212 -6.94 -16.33 -11.15
C SER A 212 -6.24 -15.62 -12.31
N ASP A 213 -6.66 -15.92 -13.54
CA ASP A 213 -6.13 -15.25 -14.75
C ASP A 213 -6.41 -13.76 -14.69
N LEU A 214 -7.58 -13.35 -14.19
CA LEU A 214 -7.92 -11.95 -14.00
C LEU A 214 -6.89 -11.21 -13.13
N VAL A 215 -6.45 -11.78 -12.01
CA VAL A 215 -5.44 -11.14 -11.16
C VAL A 215 -4.14 -10.94 -11.93
N LEU A 216 -3.69 -11.94 -12.69
CA LEU A 216 -2.48 -11.81 -13.50
C LEU A 216 -2.64 -10.78 -14.61
N GLU A 217 -3.77 -10.76 -15.30
CA GLU A 217 -4.07 -9.78 -16.35
C GLU A 217 -4.06 -8.36 -15.79
N VAL A 218 -4.65 -8.15 -14.61
CA VAL A 218 -4.63 -6.86 -13.90
C VAL A 218 -3.19 -6.45 -13.56
N LEU A 219 -2.40 -7.34 -12.95
CA LEU A 219 -1.00 -7.04 -12.60
C LEU A 219 -0.17 -6.76 -13.85
N HIS A 220 -0.33 -7.57 -14.89
CA HIS A 220 0.34 -7.39 -16.16
C HIS A 220 0.01 -6.04 -16.79
N ALA A 221 -1.27 -5.72 -16.95
CA ALA A 221 -1.71 -4.43 -17.49
C ALA A 221 -1.28 -3.24 -16.61
N TYR A 222 -1.25 -3.40 -15.28
CA TYR A 222 -0.76 -2.38 -14.37
C TYR A 222 0.74 -2.07 -14.61
N PHE A 223 1.60 -3.09 -14.57
CA PHE A 223 3.06 -2.91 -14.68
C PHE A 223 3.57 -2.70 -16.13
N MET A 224 2.91 -3.26 -17.14
CA MET A 224 3.37 -3.21 -18.53
C MET A 224 3.30 -1.82 -19.16
N THR A 225 2.45 -0.91 -18.67
CA THR A 225 2.44 0.47 -19.16
C THR A 225 3.79 1.19 -18.99
N SER A 226 4.64 0.70 -18.09
CA SER A 226 6.00 1.22 -17.86
C SER A 226 7.08 0.37 -18.56
N GLY A 227 6.70 -0.56 -19.44
CA GLY A 227 7.63 -1.50 -20.09
C GLY A 227 8.25 -2.54 -19.14
N GLY A 228 7.69 -2.70 -17.94
CA GLY A 228 8.24 -3.54 -16.88
C GLY A 228 7.71 -4.97 -16.89
N SER A 229 8.45 -5.85 -16.21
CA SER A 229 7.95 -7.14 -15.72
C SER A 229 7.68 -7.04 -14.21
N PHE A 230 6.94 -7.99 -13.66
CA PHE A 230 6.71 -8.08 -12.22
C PHE A 230 7.10 -9.45 -11.69
N GLY A 231 7.43 -9.50 -10.40
CA GLY A 231 7.73 -10.71 -9.66
C GLY A 231 7.05 -10.69 -8.30
N ILE A 232 7.11 -11.82 -7.59
CA ILE A 232 6.65 -11.90 -6.21
C ILE A 232 7.81 -11.47 -5.31
N ASP A 233 7.61 -10.42 -4.53
CA ASP A 233 8.56 -10.01 -3.48
C ASP A 233 8.53 -11.02 -2.32
N HIS A 234 7.35 -11.21 -1.71
CA HIS A 234 7.12 -12.25 -0.73
C HIS A 234 5.65 -12.68 -0.70
N VAL A 235 5.37 -13.80 -0.04
CA VAL A 235 4.02 -14.24 0.30
C VAL A 235 3.97 -14.48 1.80
N SER A 236 2.96 -13.93 2.47
CA SER A 236 2.75 -14.14 3.89
C SER A 236 1.30 -14.46 4.21
N VAL A 237 1.09 -15.20 5.31
CA VAL A 237 -0.24 -15.33 5.93
C VAL A 237 -0.28 -14.41 7.13
N LEU A 238 -1.15 -13.40 7.05
CA LEU A 238 -1.43 -12.48 8.15
C LEU A 238 -2.50 -13.08 9.05
N THR A 239 -2.34 -12.95 10.37
CA THR A 239 -3.35 -13.38 11.34
C THR A 239 -3.46 -12.38 12.48
N SER A 240 -4.69 -12.12 12.90
CA SER A 240 -5.02 -11.26 14.03
C SER A 240 -5.62 -12.13 15.14
N ALA A 241 -5.12 -11.99 16.36
CA ALA A 241 -5.75 -12.63 17.52
C ALA A 241 -7.03 -11.88 17.92
N SER A 242 -7.89 -12.54 18.69
CA SER A 242 -9.04 -11.88 19.30
C SER A 242 -8.56 -10.74 20.21
N GLY A 243 -9.16 -9.55 20.06
CA GLY A 243 -8.75 -8.35 20.79
C GLY A 243 -7.61 -7.55 20.17
N SER A 244 -7.08 -7.96 19.01
CA SER A 244 -6.11 -7.16 18.26
C SER A 244 -6.67 -5.78 17.91
N ALA A 245 -5.87 -4.73 18.14
CA ALA A 245 -6.21 -3.37 17.76
C ALA A 245 -6.13 -3.18 16.24
N ASN A 246 -6.73 -2.09 15.73
CA ASN A 246 -6.53 -1.65 14.36
C ASN A 246 -5.10 -1.16 14.16
N GLN A 247 -4.46 -1.55 13.05
CA GLN A 247 -3.22 -0.91 12.64
C GLN A 247 -3.52 0.54 12.22
N SER A 248 -2.58 1.43 12.49
CA SER A 248 -2.57 2.75 11.88
C SER A 248 -2.53 2.62 10.36
N LEU A 249 -3.21 3.51 9.64
CA LEU A 249 -3.05 3.60 8.19
C LEU A 249 -1.57 3.83 7.85
N HIS A 250 -1.06 3.04 6.90
CA HIS A 250 0.32 3.08 6.43
C HIS A 250 0.39 2.59 4.97
N PRO A 251 1.39 3.02 4.20
CA PRO A 251 1.77 2.34 2.98
C PRO A 251 2.54 1.05 3.29
N ASP A 252 2.23 -0.06 2.63
CA ASP A 252 2.97 -1.32 2.79
C ASP A 252 4.44 -1.17 2.41
N VAL A 253 4.69 -0.43 1.33
CA VAL A 253 6.03 -0.13 0.82
C VAL A 253 6.19 1.38 0.81
N HIS A 254 6.98 1.87 1.77
CA HIS A 254 7.16 3.29 2.02
C HIS A 254 7.62 4.04 0.77
N TYR A 255 6.76 4.92 0.28
CA TYR A 255 7.08 5.90 -0.75
C TYR A 255 7.34 5.37 -2.17
N PHE A 256 7.24 4.08 -2.50
CA PHE A 256 7.51 3.60 -3.87
C PHE A 256 6.22 3.44 -4.71
N LYS A 257 5.85 4.48 -5.46
CA LYS A 257 4.68 4.48 -6.38
C LYS A 257 4.92 3.56 -7.58
N GLY A 258 3.91 2.78 -7.97
CA GLY A 258 3.91 2.00 -9.22
C GLY A 258 4.90 0.82 -9.27
N LEU A 259 5.65 0.57 -8.19
CA LEU A 259 6.68 -0.49 -8.15
C LEU A 259 6.26 -1.72 -7.36
N SER A 260 5.20 -1.60 -6.56
CA SER A 260 4.65 -2.70 -5.76
C SER A 260 3.13 -2.65 -5.80
N VAL A 261 2.52 -3.83 -5.76
CA VAL A 261 1.09 -4.03 -5.58
C VAL A 261 0.94 -5.17 -4.58
N SER A 262 0.18 -4.93 -3.52
CA SER A 262 -0.19 -5.97 -2.55
C SER A 262 -1.49 -6.64 -2.98
N VAL A 263 -1.46 -7.97 -3.13
CA VAL A 263 -2.66 -8.77 -3.42
C VAL A 263 -3.10 -9.46 -2.13
N HIS A 264 -4.25 -9.05 -1.61
CA HIS A 264 -4.82 -9.62 -0.38
C HIS A 264 -5.96 -10.58 -0.73
N THR A 265 -5.80 -11.83 -0.30
CA THR A 265 -6.87 -12.82 -0.33
C THR A 265 -7.31 -13.14 1.09
N ALA A 266 -8.61 -12.98 1.35
CA ALA A 266 -9.19 -13.45 2.60
C ALA A 266 -9.28 -14.99 2.58
N LEU A 267 -8.64 -15.65 3.54
CA LEU A 267 -8.69 -17.12 3.67
C LEU A 267 -9.98 -17.61 4.35
N HIS A 268 -10.68 -16.70 5.01
CA HIS A 268 -11.94 -16.91 5.70
C HIS A 268 -12.89 -15.76 5.39
N ASP A 269 -14.16 -15.91 5.73
CA ASP A 269 -15.08 -14.78 5.74
C ASP A 269 -14.68 -13.78 6.83
N ILE A 270 -14.53 -12.51 6.45
CA ILE A 270 -14.08 -11.44 7.35
C ILE A 270 -15.20 -10.41 7.45
N PRO A 271 -16.23 -10.64 8.29
CA PRO A 271 -17.25 -9.63 8.56
C PRO A 271 -16.61 -8.42 9.26
N SER A 272 -17.33 -7.30 9.29
CA SER A 272 -16.84 -6.07 9.90
C SER A 272 -16.40 -6.25 11.36
N SER A 273 -17.01 -7.18 12.11
CA SER A 273 -16.64 -7.52 13.48
C SER A 273 -15.28 -8.22 13.63
N LEU A 274 -14.72 -8.78 12.55
CA LEU A 274 -13.39 -9.40 12.54
C LEU A 274 -12.29 -8.44 12.04
N GLY A 275 -12.62 -7.17 11.80
CA GLY A 275 -11.64 -6.15 11.39
C GLY A 275 -11.11 -6.38 9.98
N PRO A 276 -11.95 -6.20 8.94
CA PRO A 276 -11.47 -6.27 7.55
C PRO A 276 -10.41 -5.22 7.29
N THR A 277 -9.58 -5.44 6.26
CA THR A 277 -8.58 -4.45 5.86
C THR A 277 -9.28 -3.17 5.39
N TYR A 278 -8.82 -2.05 5.94
CA TYR A 278 -9.27 -0.72 5.60
C TYR A 278 -8.29 -0.06 4.63
N PHE A 279 -8.82 0.69 3.68
CA PHE A 279 -8.01 1.40 2.68
C PHE A 279 -8.39 2.87 2.63
N CYS A 280 -7.40 3.73 2.37
CA CYS A 280 -7.59 5.14 2.07
C CYS A 280 -7.50 5.34 0.55
N PRO A 281 -8.63 5.56 -0.15
CA PRO A 281 -8.64 5.68 -1.60
C PRO A 281 -7.81 6.87 -2.08
N CYS A 282 -7.38 6.83 -3.34
CA CYS A 282 -6.64 7.90 -4.01
C CYS A 282 -5.31 8.27 -3.30
N THR A 283 -4.77 7.32 -2.53
CA THR A 283 -3.41 7.40 -2.00
C THR A 283 -2.44 6.60 -2.87
N GLY A 284 -2.86 5.51 -3.53
CA GLY A 284 -1.99 4.59 -4.30
C GLY A 284 -1.10 5.25 -5.34
N GLU A 285 -1.66 5.58 -6.50
CA GLU A 285 -1.05 6.43 -7.53
C GLU A 285 -1.63 7.84 -7.44
N SER A 286 -0.83 8.86 -7.72
CA SER A 286 -1.41 10.18 -7.99
C SER A 286 -1.30 10.38 -9.49
N LEU A 287 -2.42 10.72 -10.11
CA LEU A 287 -2.57 10.70 -11.57
C LEU A 287 -1.99 11.96 -12.21
N THR A 288 -1.65 12.95 -11.39
CA THR A 288 -1.22 14.29 -11.82
C THR A 288 -0.05 14.77 -10.97
N ARG A 289 0.56 15.90 -11.34
CA ARG A 289 1.60 16.51 -10.49
C ARG A 289 0.96 17.27 -9.33
N GLU A 290 -0.29 17.69 -9.51
CA GLU A 290 -1.09 18.55 -8.64
C GLU A 290 -1.64 17.80 -7.42
N ASP A 291 -2.02 16.52 -7.57
CA ASP A 291 -2.52 15.66 -6.49
C ASP A 291 -1.41 14.95 -5.70
N TRP A 292 -0.19 14.93 -6.25
CA TRP A 292 0.95 14.23 -5.66
C TRP A 292 1.28 14.68 -4.24
N PRO A 293 1.34 15.99 -3.92
CA PRO A 293 1.72 16.43 -2.58
C PRO A 293 0.71 16.04 -1.51
N ALA A 294 -0.60 16.10 -1.79
CA ALA A 294 -1.63 15.68 -0.86
C ALA A 294 -1.60 14.16 -0.63
N SER A 295 -1.49 13.37 -1.71
CA SER A 295 -1.34 11.90 -1.63
C SER A 295 -0.11 11.49 -0.80
N ALA A 296 1.03 12.14 -1.03
CA ALA A 296 2.25 11.90 -0.26
C ALA A 296 2.10 12.31 1.21
N ALA A 297 1.47 13.45 1.48
CA ALA A 297 1.25 13.94 2.84
C ALA A 297 0.39 13.00 3.67
N ILE A 298 -0.70 12.51 3.08
CA ILE A 298 -1.62 11.56 3.72
C ILE A 298 -0.91 10.23 4.01
N LYS A 299 -0.02 9.76 3.12
CA LYS A 299 0.79 8.56 3.35
C LYS A 299 1.81 8.70 4.48
N MET A 300 2.33 9.92 4.68
CA MET A 300 3.30 10.19 5.74
C MET A 300 2.66 10.29 7.12
N ARG A 301 1.42 10.81 7.19
CA ARG A 301 0.69 10.95 8.44
C ARG A 301 0.35 9.58 9.02
N GLN A 302 1.08 9.18 10.06
CA GLN A 302 0.78 7.97 10.81
C GLN A 302 -0.49 8.22 11.64
N GLY A 303 -1.44 7.27 11.63
CA GLY A 303 -2.59 7.34 12.52
C GLY A 303 -3.82 8.08 11.98
N CYS A 304 -3.98 8.17 10.66
CA CYS A 304 -5.31 8.45 10.12
C CYS A 304 -6.28 7.36 10.61
N THR A 305 -7.29 7.76 11.39
CA THR A 305 -8.33 6.85 11.88
C THR A 305 -9.44 6.76 10.86
N CYS A 306 -9.69 5.56 10.36
CA CYS A 306 -10.97 5.24 9.74
C CYS A 306 -12.03 5.23 10.83
N ASP A 307 -13.00 6.12 10.77
CA ASP A 307 -14.18 6.03 11.64
C ASP A 307 -15.10 4.97 11.05
N PRO A 308 -15.31 3.82 11.71
CA PRO A 308 -16.21 2.79 11.21
C PRO A 308 -17.64 3.26 11.52
N GLY A 309 -18.19 4.10 10.65
CA GLY A 309 -19.63 4.38 10.64
C GLY A 309 -20.49 3.11 10.62
#